data_AF-A0A954VT40-F1
#
_entry.id   AF-A0A954VT40-F1
#
_cell.length_a   1.000
_cell.length_b   1.000
_cell.length_c   1.000
_cell.angle_alpha   90.00
_cell.angle_beta   90.00
_cell.angle_gamma   90.00
#
_symmetry.space_group_name_H-M   'P 1'
#
loop_
_entity.id
_entity.type
_entity.pdbx_description
1 polymer ?
#
loop_
_entity_poly.entity_id
_entity_poly.type
_entity_poly.pdbx_seq_one_letter_code
_entity_poly.pdbx_strand_id
1 'polypeptide(L)'
;MPKNSGSSLCVLSWLSRSSPVLPVQTERFLAAAQLGQATLTLGLPTDWAVKCDGAIHEQLHRCLVFVSGPIPPSLSAVASSRISKQWDRQQYWFECLRTAMIRMRDNGETLLTAEGTTTHRYAVRAADLFGIPVVRISCVTPSRRQTSRTWLKSLVRLAEEIFNNSSIQVLVSPPLDGVVHSGLPLADQLVATLADRYVALDVRKGGHVHAVIQRRMHADPANGKTFVVLPDSLEAKVKPASVHHDLLAQGAVGWHLRRDPATVTPIVVADKWPSQIETPPVLSVKDVQDEPWEFLGHWTRANPQAWPDQTEQERIDELLLSQDRNGRSVLATLIRILRRELLQASSRTIRSESGVVCFTEVPPWEWPGRRTFRPHLSRWDFEPYGIAIRKQRVKQLGGRPVIYGDEAKWQTLEPEDHFRFQKLVDDTDGIDWTSEREWRIPHDVDLRLLADDAAVVIVPNQEVARQLTSISRWPMLVLDE
;
A
#
# COMPACT_ATOMS: atom_id res chain seq x y z
N MET A 1 -33.18 -5.73 -34.26
CA MET A 1 -31.95 -4.91 -34.39
C MET A 1 -32.32 -3.55 -34.95
N PRO A 2 -32.11 -2.43 -34.24
CA PRO A 2 -32.18 -1.11 -34.84
C PRO A 2 -30.79 -0.62 -35.26
N LYS A 3 -30.77 0.14 -36.35
CA LYS A 3 -29.61 0.75 -37.00
C LYS A 3 -29.03 1.93 -36.18
N ASN A 4 -27.75 2.17 -36.40
CA ASN A 4 -26.78 3.04 -35.70
C ASN A 4 -27.06 4.56 -35.65
N SER A 5 -28.27 5.04 -35.35
CA SER A 5 -28.48 6.50 -35.17
C SER A 5 -29.58 6.91 -34.20
N GLY A 6 -29.96 6.05 -33.24
CA GLY A 6 -31.06 6.33 -32.29
C GLY A 6 -30.89 5.75 -30.88
N SER A 7 -29.66 5.62 -30.39
CA SER A 7 -29.32 4.79 -29.23
C SER A 7 -29.65 5.38 -27.85
N SER A 8 -29.50 6.69 -27.59
CA SER A 8 -29.66 7.22 -26.23
C SER A 8 -31.13 7.26 -25.77
N LEU A 9 -32.07 7.65 -26.64
CA LEU A 9 -33.50 7.83 -26.29
C LEU A 9 -34.26 6.50 -26.11
N CYS A 10 -33.92 5.47 -26.89
CA CYS A 10 -34.59 4.17 -26.84
C CYS A 10 -34.26 3.39 -25.55
N VAL A 11 -33.00 3.42 -25.11
CA VAL A 11 -32.58 2.76 -23.85
C VAL A 11 -33.19 3.47 -22.64
N LEU A 12 -33.29 4.80 -22.67
CA LEU A 12 -33.92 5.59 -21.61
C LEU A 12 -35.44 5.37 -21.51
N SER A 13 -36.13 5.23 -22.64
CA SER A 13 -37.54 4.81 -22.70
C SER A 13 -37.75 3.40 -22.12
N TRP A 14 -36.79 2.50 -22.29
CA TRP A 14 -36.84 1.17 -21.68
C TRP A 14 -36.57 1.21 -20.16
N LEU A 15 -35.65 2.06 -19.71
CA LEU A 15 -35.33 2.27 -18.30
C LEU A 15 -36.49 2.90 -17.52
N SER A 16 -37.17 3.90 -18.10
CA SER A 16 -38.31 4.57 -17.46
C SER A 16 -39.52 3.65 -17.27
N ARG A 17 -39.72 2.67 -18.18
CA ARG A 17 -40.79 1.66 -18.06
C ARG A 17 -40.49 0.55 -17.05
N SER A 18 -39.24 0.38 -16.64
CA SER A 18 -38.77 -0.79 -15.88
C SER A 18 -38.55 -0.52 -14.38
N SER A 19 -38.66 0.74 -13.92
CA SER A 19 -38.55 1.10 -12.51
C SER A 19 -39.37 2.35 -12.15
N PRO A 20 -40.33 2.26 -11.20
CA PRO A 20 -41.21 3.38 -10.83
C PRO A 20 -40.55 4.48 -9.97
N VAL A 21 -39.22 4.45 -9.78
CA VAL A 21 -38.50 5.30 -8.81
C VAL A 21 -37.81 6.52 -9.45
N LEU A 22 -37.85 6.69 -10.78
CA LEU A 22 -36.94 7.63 -11.46
C LEU A 22 -37.58 8.70 -12.39
N PRO A 23 -38.31 9.70 -11.87
CA PRO A 23 -38.61 10.91 -12.66
C PRO A 23 -37.45 11.93 -12.64
N VAL A 24 -37.07 12.43 -11.45
CA VAL A 24 -36.12 13.56 -11.30
C VAL A 24 -34.68 13.19 -11.67
N GLN A 25 -34.26 11.95 -11.39
CA GLN A 25 -32.91 11.45 -11.69
C GLN A 25 -32.71 11.19 -13.19
N THR A 26 -33.78 10.84 -13.91
CA THR A 26 -33.77 10.66 -15.37
C THR A 26 -33.59 12.00 -16.09
N GLU A 27 -34.14 13.09 -15.56
CA GLU A 27 -33.97 14.43 -16.13
C GLU A 27 -32.54 14.95 -16.06
N ARG A 28 -31.81 14.76 -14.95
CA ARG A 28 -30.39 15.16 -14.84
C ARG A 28 -29.49 14.31 -15.74
N PHE A 29 -29.77 13.02 -15.84
CA PHE A 29 -29.11 12.13 -16.79
C PHE A 29 -29.35 12.58 -18.24
N LEU A 30 -30.61 12.90 -18.58
CA LEU A 30 -31.00 13.44 -19.88
C LEU A 30 -30.32 14.78 -20.16
N ALA A 31 -30.20 15.65 -19.16
CA ALA A 31 -29.51 16.93 -19.28
C ALA A 31 -28.00 16.77 -19.55
N ALA A 32 -27.30 15.88 -18.82
CA ALA A 32 -25.89 15.58 -19.07
C ALA A 32 -25.66 14.94 -20.46
N ALA A 33 -26.58 14.06 -20.87
CA ALA A 33 -26.56 13.45 -22.20
C ALA A 33 -26.88 14.46 -23.32
N GLN A 34 -27.82 15.39 -23.10
CA GLN A 34 -28.17 16.47 -24.03
C GLN A 34 -27.05 17.50 -24.18
N LEU A 35 -26.28 17.76 -23.13
CA LEU A 35 -25.07 18.59 -23.17
C LEU A 35 -23.87 17.86 -23.81
N GLY A 36 -24.05 16.63 -24.29
CA GLY A 36 -23.00 15.83 -24.93
C GLY A 36 -21.88 15.38 -24.00
N GLN A 37 -22.05 15.56 -22.68
CA GLN A 37 -21.01 15.23 -21.71
C GLN A 37 -21.04 13.76 -21.29
N ALA A 38 -22.20 13.10 -21.31
CA ALA A 38 -22.32 11.68 -20.96
C ALA A 38 -22.97 10.86 -22.08
N THR A 39 -22.56 9.60 -22.22
CA THR A 39 -23.04 8.70 -23.27
C THR A 39 -23.39 7.32 -22.71
N LEU A 40 -24.51 6.75 -23.14
CA LEU A 40 -24.91 5.37 -22.86
C LEU A 40 -25.11 4.63 -24.18
N THR A 41 -24.28 3.62 -24.43
CA THR A 41 -24.28 2.83 -25.66
C THR A 41 -24.42 1.34 -25.39
N LEU A 42 -24.91 0.61 -26.38
CA LEU A 42 -24.72 -0.84 -26.47
C LEU A 42 -23.35 -1.05 -27.13
N GLY A 43 -22.40 -1.64 -26.41
CA GLY A 43 -20.99 -1.62 -26.79
C GLY A 43 -20.29 -0.29 -26.50
N LEU A 44 -19.02 -0.20 -26.86
CA LEU A 44 -18.22 1.02 -26.70
C LEU A 44 -18.68 2.14 -27.65
N PRO A 45 -18.46 3.41 -27.29
CA PRO A 45 -18.56 4.52 -28.24
C PRO A 45 -17.68 4.28 -29.47
N THR A 46 -18.10 4.79 -30.64
CA THR A 46 -17.44 4.51 -31.93
C THR A 46 -15.94 4.80 -31.92
N ASP A 47 -15.53 5.91 -31.31
CA ASP A 47 -14.11 6.32 -31.20
C ASP A 47 -13.23 5.34 -30.43
N TRP A 48 -13.82 4.56 -29.52
CA TRP A 48 -13.14 3.50 -28.77
C TRP A 48 -13.34 2.13 -29.39
N ALA A 49 -14.48 1.88 -30.02
CA ALA A 49 -14.79 0.61 -30.67
C ALA A 49 -13.78 0.26 -31.78
N VAL A 50 -13.26 1.27 -32.49
CA VAL A 50 -12.22 1.07 -33.53
C VAL A 50 -10.89 0.55 -32.99
N LYS A 51 -10.60 0.71 -31.69
CA LYS A 51 -9.40 0.16 -31.05
C LYS A 51 -9.57 -1.30 -30.62
N CYS A 52 -10.79 -1.81 -30.60
CA CYS A 52 -11.06 -3.16 -30.11
C CYS A 52 -10.84 -4.21 -31.20
N ASP A 53 -10.17 -5.30 -30.83
CA ASP A 53 -10.18 -6.51 -31.66
C ASP A 53 -11.57 -7.13 -31.72
N GLY A 54 -11.78 -8.03 -32.69
CA GLY A 54 -13.08 -8.64 -32.95
C GLY A 54 -13.69 -9.34 -31.72
N ALA A 55 -12.87 -9.94 -30.85
CA ALA A 55 -13.36 -10.69 -29.71
C ALA A 55 -13.72 -9.79 -28.50
N ILE A 56 -12.96 -8.72 -28.23
CA ILE A 56 -13.36 -7.71 -27.22
C ILE A 56 -14.60 -6.97 -27.71
N HIS A 57 -14.63 -6.61 -29.00
CA HIS A 57 -15.76 -5.96 -29.63
C HIS A 57 -17.02 -6.82 -29.49
N GLU A 58 -16.96 -8.11 -29.84
CA GLU A 58 -18.10 -9.04 -29.70
C GLU A 58 -18.58 -9.17 -28.24
N GLN A 59 -17.65 -9.24 -27.29
CA GLN A 59 -17.99 -9.30 -25.87
C GLN A 59 -18.72 -8.01 -25.41
N LEU A 60 -18.26 -6.84 -25.87
CA LEU A 60 -18.83 -5.55 -25.47
C LEU A 60 -20.13 -5.20 -26.19
N HIS A 61 -20.38 -5.69 -27.40
CA HIS A 61 -21.68 -5.53 -28.11
C HIS A 61 -22.88 -6.10 -27.35
N ARG A 62 -22.61 -6.93 -26.35
CA ARG A 62 -23.61 -7.54 -25.48
C ARG A 62 -23.74 -6.79 -24.16
N CYS A 63 -22.95 -5.74 -23.93
CA CYS A 63 -22.94 -4.96 -22.69
C CYS A 63 -23.44 -3.53 -22.92
N LEU A 64 -24.09 -2.97 -21.92
CA LEU A 64 -24.30 -1.53 -21.84
C LEU A 64 -23.01 -0.88 -21.32
N VAL A 65 -22.56 0.16 -22.01
CA VAL A 65 -21.43 0.99 -21.61
C VAL A 65 -21.93 2.40 -21.35
N PHE A 66 -21.66 2.89 -20.15
CA PHE A 66 -21.90 4.27 -19.78
C PHE A 66 -20.57 5.01 -19.64
N VAL A 67 -20.46 6.20 -20.20
CA VAL A 67 -19.32 7.11 -20.07
C VAL A 67 -19.82 8.44 -19.55
N SER A 68 -19.26 8.93 -18.45
CA SER A 68 -19.77 10.13 -17.77
C SER A 68 -19.26 11.46 -18.33
N GLY A 69 -18.29 11.42 -19.24
CA GLY A 69 -17.54 12.58 -19.71
C GLY A 69 -17.15 12.46 -21.19
N PRO A 70 -16.62 13.54 -21.79
CA PRO A 70 -16.01 13.48 -23.12
C PRO A 70 -14.81 12.52 -23.11
N ILE A 71 -14.61 11.82 -24.23
CA ILE A 71 -13.49 10.89 -24.39
C ILE A 71 -12.18 11.70 -24.51
N PRO A 72 -11.17 11.47 -23.66
CA PRO A 72 -9.88 12.14 -23.79
C PRO A 72 -9.14 11.71 -25.05
N PRO A 73 -8.35 12.61 -25.67
CA PRO A 73 -7.65 12.32 -26.92
C PRO A 73 -6.45 11.38 -26.75
N SER A 74 -5.87 11.29 -25.54
CA SER A 74 -4.70 10.45 -25.25
C SER A 74 -4.87 9.72 -23.92
N LEU A 75 -4.87 8.40 -24.00
CA LEU A 75 -5.04 7.50 -22.85
C LEU A 75 -3.78 6.71 -22.58
N SER A 76 -3.34 6.73 -21.33
CA SER A 76 -2.17 5.98 -20.88
C SER A 76 -2.52 5.10 -19.71
N ALA A 77 -2.13 3.83 -19.77
CA ALA A 77 -2.41 2.85 -18.75
C ALA A 77 -1.12 2.35 -18.09
N VAL A 78 -1.21 2.07 -16.79
CA VAL A 78 -0.17 1.34 -16.04
C VAL A 78 -0.76 0.04 -15.52
N ALA A 79 -0.09 -1.07 -15.80
CA ALA A 79 -0.52 -2.41 -15.41
C ALA A 79 0.59 -3.19 -14.74
N SER A 80 0.19 -4.19 -13.95
CA SER A 80 1.13 -5.06 -13.26
C SER A 80 0.50 -6.41 -12.96
N SER A 81 1.32 -7.46 -13.06
CA SER A 81 1.04 -8.74 -12.43
C SER A 81 0.84 -8.56 -10.93
N ARG A 82 0.16 -9.51 -10.27
CA ARG A 82 -0.12 -9.45 -8.82
C ARG A 82 1.16 -9.21 -8.04
N ILE A 83 1.23 -8.11 -7.30
CA ILE A 83 2.36 -7.78 -6.43
C ILE A 83 2.23 -8.50 -5.08
N SER A 84 3.36 -8.79 -4.44
CA SER A 84 3.38 -9.40 -3.10
C SER A 84 2.83 -8.42 -2.05
N LYS A 85 2.40 -8.93 -0.88
CA LYS A 85 1.96 -8.08 0.23
C LYS A 85 3.11 -7.40 0.99
N GLN A 86 4.36 -7.74 0.66
CA GLN A 86 5.59 -7.13 1.22
C GLN A 86 5.93 -5.87 0.43
N TRP A 87 5.11 -4.82 0.55
CA TRP A 87 5.16 -3.62 -0.30
C TRP A 87 6.47 -2.82 -0.13
N ASP A 88 7.05 -2.88 1.06
CA ASP A 88 8.39 -2.37 1.40
C ASP A 88 9.49 -2.96 0.49
N ARG A 89 9.35 -4.23 0.09
CA ARG A 89 10.28 -4.90 -0.83
C ARG A 89 9.96 -4.66 -2.31
N GLN A 90 8.97 -3.83 -2.62
CA GLN A 90 8.54 -3.53 -3.98
C GLN A 90 8.89 -2.08 -4.38
N GLN A 91 9.90 -1.48 -3.77
CA GLN A 91 10.25 -0.08 -4.03
C GLN A 91 10.55 0.20 -5.51
N TYR A 92 11.25 -0.71 -6.21
CA TYR A 92 11.49 -0.56 -7.65
C TYR A 92 10.18 -0.43 -8.45
N TRP A 93 9.15 -1.17 -8.05
CA TRP A 93 7.84 -1.11 -8.67
C TRP A 93 7.19 0.26 -8.48
N PHE A 94 7.26 0.83 -7.27
CA PHE A 94 6.71 2.17 -6.98
C PHE A 94 7.52 3.29 -7.63
N GLU A 95 8.84 3.15 -7.75
CA GLU A 95 9.69 4.08 -8.51
C GLU A 95 9.32 4.08 -10.00
N CYS A 96 9.08 2.90 -10.58
CA CYS A 96 8.62 2.77 -11.96
C CYS A 96 7.21 3.34 -12.13
N LEU A 97 6.29 3.08 -11.21
CA LEU A 97 4.95 3.68 -11.22
C LEU A 97 5.07 5.22 -11.17
N ARG A 98 5.77 5.78 -10.19
CA ARG A 98 6.00 7.23 -10.08
C ARG A 98 6.55 7.82 -11.37
N THR A 99 7.57 7.21 -11.95
CA THR A 99 8.20 7.72 -13.17
C THR A 99 7.24 7.63 -14.36
N ALA A 100 6.40 6.60 -14.44
CA ALA A 100 5.39 6.48 -15.48
C ALA A 100 4.36 7.60 -15.37
N MET A 101 3.91 7.89 -14.14
CA MET A 101 2.94 8.94 -13.86
C MET A 101 3.51 10.34 -14.17
N ILE A 102 4.74 10.63 -13.76
CA ILE A 102 5.41 11.91 -14.10
C ILE A 102 5.47 12.09 -15.62
N ARG A 103 5.84 11.04 -16.37
CA ARG A 103 5.85 11.10 -17.85
C ARG A 103 4.47 11.33 -18.44
N MET A 104 3.41 10.71 -17.89
CA MET A 104 2.04 10.94 -18.34
C MET A 104 1.66 12.42 -18.15
N ARG A 105 1.94 12.99 -16.97
CA ARG A 105 1.71 14.41 -16.69
C ARG A 105 2.45 15.31 -17.67
N ASP A 106 3.76 15.08 -17.85
CA ASP A 106 4.61 15.93 -18.67
C ASP A 106 4.20 15.87 -20.17
N ASN A 107 3.61 14.75 -20.60
CA ASN A 107 3.05 14.58 -21.93
C ASN A 107 1.59 15.05 -22.08
N GLY A 108 0.93 15.48 -21.00
CA GLY A 108 -0.50 15.85 -21.01
C GLY A 108 -1.44 14.67 -21.26
N GLU A 109 -1.02 13.45 -20.90
CA GLU A 109 -1.79 12.22 -21.08
C GLU A 109 -2.82 12.03 -19.95
N THR A 110 -3.91 11.32 -20.22
CA THR A 110 -4.92 10.95 -19.21
C THR A 110 -4.71 9.51 -18.74
N LEU A 111 -4.71 9.28 -17.42
CA LEU A 111 -4.60 7.93 -16.86
C LEU A 111 -5.88 7.13 -17.16
N LEU A 112 -5.73 5.97 -17.81
CA LEU A 112 -6.76 4.95 -17.92
C LEU A 112 -6.49 3.82 -16.93
N THR A 113 -7.46 3.52 -16.07
CA THR A 113 -7.36 2.44 -15.09
C THR A 113 -8.71 1.76 -14.85
N ALA A 114 -8.71 0.51 -14.37
CA ALA A 114 -9.93 -0.23 -14.08
C ALA A 114 -9.95 -0.82 -12.68
N GLU A 115 -11.09 -0.72 -12.01
CA GLU A 115 -11.33 -1.38 -10.72
C GLU A 115 -11.06 -2.88 -10.79
N GLY A 116 -10.45 -3.42 -9.73
CA GLY A 116 -10.09 -4.83 -9.66
C GLY A 116 -8.76 -5.21 -10.33
N THR A 117 -8.15 -4.30 -11.09
CA THR A 117 -6.76 -4.49 -11.58
C THR A 117 -5.74 -4.25 -10.44
N THR A 118 -4.57 -4.89 -10.51
CA THR A 118 -3.52 -4.79 -9.47
C THR A 118 -3.09 -3.34 -9.22
N THR A 119 -2.98 -2.55 -10.29
CA THR A 119 -2.45 -1.17 -10.25
C THR A 119 -3.48 -0.14 -9.83
N HIS A 120 -4.78 -0.44 -9.95
CA HIS A 120 -5.85 0.56 -9.87
C HIS A 120 -5.71 1.56 -8.73
N ARG A 121 -5.71 1.08 -7.49
CA ARG A 121 -5.66 1.94 -6.30
C ARG A 121 -4.41 2.80 -6.22
N TYR A 122 -3.27 2.27 -6.67
CA TYR A 122 -2.00 2.98 -6.65
C TYR A 122 -1.91 4.02 -7.75
N ALA A 123 -2.37 3.67 -8.96
CA ALA A 123 -2.40 4.57 -10.10
C ALA A 123 -3.37 5.73 -9.86
N VAL A 124 -4.55 5.45 -9.28
CA VAL A 124 -5.50 6.48 -8.83
C VAL A 124 -4.83 7.45 -7.86
N ARG A 125 -4.22 6.95 -6.79
CA ARG A 125 -3.62 7.82 -5.79
C ARG A 125 -2.45 8.63 -6.37
N ALA A 126 -1.65 7.99 -7.22
CA ALA A 126 -0.57 8.68 -7.92
C ALA A 126 -1.11 9.79 -8.84
N ALA A 127 -2.20 9.55 -9.56
CA ALA A 127 -2.82 10.57 -10.40
C ALA A 127 -3.30 11.77 -9.59
N ASP A 128 -3.91 11.54 -8.43
CA ASP A 128 -4.30 12.61 -7.50
C ASP A 128 -3.07 13.42 -7.03
N LEU A 129 -1.99 12.75 -6.64
CA LEU A 129 -0.74 13.41 -6.19
C LEU A 129 -0.03 14.20 -7.29
N PHE A 130 -0.05 13.69 -8.53
CA PHE A 130 0.67 14.30 -9.65
C PHE A 130 -0.20 15.21 -10.53
N GLY A 131 -1.49 15.37 -10.20
CA GLY A 131 -2.42 16.22 -10.95
C GLY A 131 -2.74 15.67 -12.36
N ILE A 132 -2.87 14.35 -12.50
CA ILE A 132 -3.12 13.69 -13.77
C ILE A 132 -4.63 13.41 -13.91
N PRO A 133 -5.29 13.80 -15.01
CA PRO A 133 -6.68 13.44 -15.26
C PRO A 133 -6.86 11.92 -15.28
N VAL A 134 -8.03 11.42 -14.84
CA VAL A 134 -8.28 9.96 -14.73
C VAL A 134 -9.57 9.57 -15.43
N VAL A 135 -9.49 8.51 -16.25
CA VAL A 135 -10.62 7.71 -16.70
C VAL A 135 -10.62 6.39 -15.91
N ARG A 136 -11.70 6.15 -15.16
CA ARG A 136 -11.86 4.93 -14.34
C ARG A 136 -12.89 4.02 -14.98
N ILE A 137 -12.53 2.76 -15.20
CA ILE A 137 -13.43 1.72 -15.69
C ILE A 137 -13.87 0.85 -14.52
N SER A 138 -15.17 0.66 -14.37
CA SER A 138 -15.76 -0.26 -13.40
C SER A 138 -16.57 -1.31 -14.14
N CYS A 139 -16.09 -2.55 -14.12
CA CYS A 139 -16.77 -3.70 -14.71
C CYS A 139 -17.48 -4.50 -13.61
N VAL A 140 -18.73 -4.90 -13.84
CA VAL A 140 -19.41 -5.82 -12.92
C VAL A 140 -18.77 -7.21 -13.01
N THR A 141 -18.30 -7.73 -11.89
CA THR A 141 -17.71 -9.07 -11.83
C THR A 141 -18.81 -10.14 -11.72
N PRO A 142 -18.74 -11.24 -12.50
CA PRO A 142 -19.74 -12.33 -12.46
C PRO A 142 -19.91 -13.02 -11.10
N SER A 143 -18.90 -12.95 -10.23
CA SER A 143 -18.91 -13.58 -8.90
C SER A 143 -19.78 -12.86 -7.87
N ARG A 144 -20.16 -11.60 -8.13
CA ARG A 144 -21.20 -10.93 -7.36
C ARG A 144 -22.53 -11.37 -7.97
N ARG A 145 -23.52 -11.75 -7.15
CA ARG A 145 -24.94 -11.98 -7.55
C ARG A 145 -25.60 -10.66 -8.03
N GLN A 146 -24.92 -9.87 -8.84
CA GLN A 146 -25.38 -8.62 -9.39
C GLN A 146 -26.09 -8.91 -10.72
N THR A 147 -27.41 -8.75 -10.70
CA THR A 147 -28.27 -8.76 -11.88
C THR A 147 -28.17 -7.43 -12.62
N SER A 148 -28.60 -7.37 -13.89
CA SER A 148 -28.70 -6.10 -14.64
C SER A 148 -29.50 -5.04 -13.87
N ARG A 149 -30.48 -5.44 -13.05
CA ARG A 149 -31.23 -4.54 -12.14
C ARG A 149 -30.39 -3.90 -11.05
N THR A 150 -29.42 -4.62 -10.47
CA THR A 150 -28.51 -4.05 -9.46
C THR A 150 -27.46 -3.16 -10.10
N TRP A 151 -26.99 -3.49 -11.30
CA TRP A 151 -26.13 -2.59 -12.08
C TRP A 151 -26.82 -1.26 -12.41
N LEU A 152 -28.11 -1.30 -12.81
CA LEU A 152 -28.89 -0.09 -13.06
C LEU A 152 -29.03 0.79 -11.82
N LYS A 153 -29.23 0.20 -10.63
CA LYS A 153 -29.22 0.97 -9.37
C LYS A 153 -27.87 1.64 -9.11
N SER A 154 -26.76 0.96 -9.40
CA SER A 154 -25.41 1.55 -9.31
C SER A 154 -25.22 2.70 -10.30
N LEU A 155 -25.73 2.58 -11.53
CA LEU A 155 -25.67 3.62 -12.54
C LEU A 155 -26.42 4.90 -12.10
N VAL A 156 -27.58 4.74 -11.45
CA VAL A 156 -28.33 5.87 -10.88
C VAL A 156 -27.56 6.58 -9.78
N ARG A 157 -26.96 5.83 -8.85
CA ARG A 157 -26.11 6.41 -7.79
C ARG A 157 -24.90 7.13 -8.37
N LEU A 158 -24.23 6.54 -9.37
CA LEU A 158 -23.10 7.17 -10.04
C LEU A 158 -23.52 8.44 -10.78
N ALA A 159 -24.70 8.47 -11.40
CA ALA A 159 -25.23 9.70 -12.00
C ALA A 159 -25.36 10.87 -11.01
N GLU A 160 -25.55 10.60 -9.72
CA GLU A 160 -25.53 11.62 -8.65
C GLU A 160 -24.12 12.14 -8.36
N GLU A 161 -23.08 11.31 -8.53
CA GLU A 161 -21.67 11.63 -8.26
C GLU A 161 -20.97 12.34 -9.45
N ILE A 162 -21.45 12.14 -10.69
CA ILE A 162 -20.86 12.69 -11.92
C ILE A 162 -20.73 14.21 -11.92
N PHE A 163 -21.65 14.92 -11.26
CA PHE A 163 -21.63 16.38 -11.24
C PHE A 163 -20.59 16.98 -10.27
N ASN A 164 -19.99 16.15 -9.40
CA ASN A 164 -19.09 16.62 -8.34
C ASN A 164 -17.63 16.17 -8.54
N ASN A 165 -17.34 15.35 -9.55
CA ASN A 165 -16.04 14.67 -9.68
C ASN A 165 -15.35 15.02 -10.99
N SER A 166 -14.07 15.36 -10.91
CA SER A 166 -13.21 15.70 -12.07
C SER A 166 -12.71 14.47 -12.84
N SER A 167 -12.97 13.25 -12.35
CA SER A 167 -12.65 12.00 -13.05
C SER A 167 -13.77 11.51 -13.97
N ILE A 168 -13.42 11.02 -15.16
CA ILE A 168 -14.37 10.37 -16.08
C ILE A 168 -14.60 8.94 -15.63
N GLN A 169 -15.85 8.53 -15.50
CA GLN A 169 -16.28 7.19 -15.10
C GLN A 169 -16.82 6.42 -16.30
N VAL A 170 -16.38 5.17 -16.45
CA VAL A 170 -16.83 4.24 -17.48
C VAL A 170 -17.41 3.02 -16.79
N LEU A 171 -18.71 2.79 -16.92
CA LEU A 171 -19.38 1.64 -16.34
C LEU A 171 -19.72 0.63 -17.42
N VAL A 172 -19.35 -0.62 -17.19
CA VAL A 172 -19.65 -1.71 -18.12
C VAL A 172 -20.57 -2.71 -17.42
N SER A 173 -21.76 -2.91 -17.98
CA SER A 173 -22.72 -3.89 -17.46
C SER A 173 -22.23 -5.32 -17.67
N PRO A 174 -22.80 -6.30 -16.95
CA PRO A 174 -22.73 -7.69 -17.39
C PRO A 174 -23.32 -7.84 -18.82
N PRO A 175 -22.94 -8.90 -19.56
CA PRO A 175 -23.58 -9.25 -20.81
C PRO A 175 -25.10 -9.41 -20.62
N LEU A 176 -25.88 -8.78 -21.51
CA LEU A 176 -27.34 -8.76 -21.46
C LEU A 176 -27.97 -10.14 -21.73
N ASP A 177 -27.24 -11.01 -22.43
CA ASP A 177 -27.60 -12.41 -22.68
C ASP A 177 -27.16 -13.35 -21.54
N GLY A 178 -26.48 -12.83 -20.53
CA GLY A 178 -25.97 -13.60 -19.39
C GLY A 178 -24.77 -14.50 -19.70
N VAL A 179 -24.27 -14.50 -20.96
CA VAL A 179 -23.16 -15.36 -21.36
C VAL A 179 -21.85 -14.70 -20.96
N VAL A 180 -21.21 -15.26 -19.93
CA VAL A 180 -19.87 -14.84 -19.51
C VAL A 180 -18.85 -15.70 -20.23
N HIS A 181 -18.05 -15.07 -21.09
CA HIS A 181 -16.91 -15.75 -21.71
C HIS A 181 -15.81 -16.00 -20.68
N SER A 182 -15.40 -17.26 -20.54
CA SER A 182 -14.25 -17.66 -19.74
C SER A 182 -12.96 -17.25 -20.46
N GLY A 183 -12.32 -16.21 -19.93
CA GLY A 183 -11.09 -15.68 -20.51
C GLY A 183 -10.40 -14.70 -19.57
N LEU A 184 -9.62 -13.79 -20.14
CA LEU A 184 -8.96 -12.73 -19.39
C LEU A 184 -10.01 -11.81 -18.74
N PRO A 185 -9.75 -11.24 -17.55
CA PRO A 185 -10.67 -10.28 -16.95
C PRO A 185 -10.95 -9.11 -17.89
N LEU A 186 -12.22 -8.75 -18.06
CA LEU A 186 -12.65 -7.67 -18.96
C LEU A 186 -11.96 -6.33 -18.62
N ALA A 187 -11.75 -6.07 -17.34
CA ALA A 187 -11.04 -4.88 -16.85
C ALA A 187 -9.60 -4.81 -17.40
N ASP A 188 -8.82 -5.90 -17.30
CA ASP A 188 -7.46 -5.95 -17.84
C ASP A 188 -7.46 -5.78 -19.37
N GLN A 189 -8.40 -6.41 -20.06
CA GLN A 189 -8.55 -6.32 -21.51
C GLN A 189 -8.87 -4.89 -21.97
N LEU A 190 -9.84 -4.22 -21.34
CA LEU A 190 -10.24 -2.85 -21.69
C LEU A 190 -9.11 -1.85 -21.49
N VAL A 191 -8.45 -1.91 -20.33
CA VAL A 191 -7.33 -1.01 -20.01
C VAL A 191 -6.20 -1.15 -21.04
N ALA A 192 -5.89 -2.38 -21.43
CA ALA A 192 -4.86 -2.64 -22.42
C ALA A 192 -5.28 -2.40 -23.85
N THR A 193 -6.57 -2.32 -24.17
CA THR A 193 -7.01 -2.13 -25.55
C THR A 193 -7.20 -0.64 -25.85
N LEU A 194 -7.79 0.09 -24.91
CA LEU A 194 -8.14 1.49 -25.11
C LEU A 194 -6.97 2.46 -24.94
N ALA A 195 -5.94 2.08 -24.19
CA ALA A 195 -4.76 2.90 -23.96
C ALA A 195 -3.93 3.05 -25.24
N ASP A 196 -3.48 4.26 -25.55
CA ASP A 196 -2.50 4.57 -26.58
C ASP A 196 -1.08 4.26 -26.11
N ARG A 197 -0.84 4.36 -24.80
CA ARG A 197 0.41 3.98 -24.16
C ARG A 197 0.13 3.02 -23.01
N TYR A 198 0.64 1.80 -23.09
CA TYR A 198 0.48 0.79 -22.06
C TYR A 198 1.81 0.48 -21.40
N VAL A 199 1.93 0.73 -20.09
CA VAL A 199 3.17 0.52 -19.32
C VAL A 199 2.98 -0.65 -18.36
N ALA A 200 3.68 -1.75 -18.60
CA ALA A 200 3.67 -2.92 -17.73
C ALA A 200 4.85 -2.88 -16.74
N LEU A 201 4.56 -2.73 -15.45
CA LEU A 201 5.56 -2.60 -14.39
C LEU A 201 6.16 -3.95 -13.96
N ASP A 202 5.34 -4.99 -13.89
CA ASP A 202 5.76 -6.37 -13.63
C ASP A 202 4.94 -7.34 -14.49
N VAL A 203 5.62 -8.31 -15.12
CA VAL A 203 5.00 -9.29 -16.01
C VAL A 203 5.46 -10.68 -15.63
N ARG A 204 4.50 -11.56 -15.33
CA ARG A 204 4.75 -12.99 -15.10
C ARG A 204 4.37 -13.80 -16.33
N LYS A 205 5.25 -14.72 -16.75
CA LYS A 205 4.98 -15.65 -17.85
C LYS A 205 3.68 -16.42 -17.57
N GLY A 206 2.77 -16.41 -18.55
CA GLY A 206 1.45 -17.07 -18.44
C GLY A 206 0.42 -16.36 -17.54
N GLY A 207 0.75 -15.18 -16.98
CA GLY A 207 -0.21 -14.37 -16.22
C GLY A 207 -1.18 -13.57 -17.11
N HIS A 208 -2.22 -12.98 -16.51
CA HIS A 208 -3.21 -12.18 -17.25
C HIS A 208 -2.57 -11.01 -17.99
N VAL A 209 -1.69 -10.25 -17.33
CA VAL A 209 -0.99 -9.11 -17.97
C VAL A 209 -0.15 -9.57 -19.14
N HIS A 210 0.55 -10.71 -19.04
CA HIS A 210 1.30 -11.27 -20.14
C HIS A 210 0.39 -11.59 -21.34
N ALA A 211 -0.70 -12.31 -21.12
CA ALA A 211 -1.64 -12.67 -22.17
C ALA A 211 -2.33 -11.45 -22.82
N VAL A 212 -2.66 -10.43 -22.01
CA VAL A 212 -3.27 -9.19 -22.49
C VAL A 212 -2.27 -8.37 -23.33
N ILE A 213 -1.00 -8.32 -22.93
CA ILE A 213 0.06 -7.67 -23.74
C ILE A 213 0.22 -8.39 -25.08
N GLN A 214 0.33 -9.73 -25.08
CA GLN A 214 0.46 -10.50 -26.32
C GLN A 214 -0.72 -10.23 -27.26
N ARG A 215 -1.94 -10.24 -26.72
CA ARG A 215 -3.14 -9.92 -27.50
C ARG A 215 -3.12 -8.52 -28.08
N ARG A 216 -2.76 -7.52 -27.27
CA ARG A 216 -2.60 -6.12 -27.72
C ARG A 216 -1.58 -5.99 -28.85
N MET A 217 -0.48 -6.74 -28.78
CA MET A 217 0.60 -6.69 -29.77
C MET A 217 0.27 -7.43 -31.07
N HIS A 218 -0.59 -8.44 -31.01
CA HIS A 218 -1.11 -9.13 -32.20
C HIS A 218 -2.32 -8.42 -32.83
N ALA A 219 -2.95 -7.49 -32.11
CA ALA A 219 -4.01 -6.62 -32.62
C ALA A 219 -3.41 -5.48 -33.48
N ASP A 220 -4.27 -4.61 -34.01
CA ASP A 220 -3.90 -3.52 -34.92
C ASP A 220 -2.73 -2.67 -34.36
N PRO A 221 -1.66 -2.39 -35.15
CA PRO A 221 -0.59 -1.45 -34.79
C PRO A 221 -1.07 -0.08 -34.29
N ALA A 222 -2.29 0.34 -34.65
CA ALA A 222 -2.94 1.55 -34.15
C ALA A 222 -3.25 1.54 -32.65
N ASN A 223 -3.18 0.38 -31.97
CA ASN A 223 -3.37 0.29 -30.52
C ASN A 223 -2.28 1.01 -29.71
N GLY A 224 -1.24 1.53 -30.35
CA GLY A 224 -0.25 2.38 -29.73
C GLY A 224 0.89 1.60 -29.08
N LYS A 225 1.65 2.25 -28.20
CA LYS A 225 2.95 1.75 -27.73
C LYS A 225 2.81 0.92 -26.46
N THR A 226 3.48 -0.21 -26.42
CA THR A 226 3.58 -1.08 -25.23
C THR A 226 4.99 -0.99 -24.65
N PHE A 227 5.09 -0.59 -23.39
CA PHE A 227 6.33 -0.53 -22.63
C PHE A 227 6.34 -1.61 -21.57
N VAL A 228 7.47 -2.31 -21.43
CA VAL A 228 7.67 -3.32 -20.39
C VAL A 228 8.86 -2.89 -19.55
N VAL A 229 8.65 -2.71 -18.25
CA VAL A 229 9.72 -2.43 -17.30
C VAL A 229 10.64 -3.65 -17.24
N LEU A 230 11.94 -3.39 -17.38
CA LEU A 230 12.97 -4.41 -17.24
C LEU A 230 13.42 -4.49 -15.78
N PRO A 231 13.76 -5.70 -15.27
CA PRO A 231 14.26 -5.86 -13.92
C PRO A 231 15.50 -5.01 -13.66
N ASP A 232 15.67 -4.52 -12.43
CA ASP A 232 16.90 -3.84 -12.04
C ASP A 232 18.09 -4.82 -12.14
N SER A 233 19.12 -4.41 -12.88
CA SER A 233 20.36 -5.15 -13.12
C SER A 233 21.06 -5.67 -11.84
N LEU A 234 20.83 -5.04 -10.67
CA LEU A 234 21.40 -5.46 -9.38
C LEU A 234 20.66 -6.65 -8.73
N GLU A 235 19.37 -6.86 -9.04
CA GLU A 235 18.57 -7.98 -8.50
C GLU A 235 18.48 -9.17 -9.45
N ALA A 236 19.04 -9.04 -10.66
CA ALA A 236 18.99 -10.04 -11.71
C ALA A 236 19.95 -11.23 -11.46
N LYS A 237 19.84 -11.91 -10.33
CA LYS A 237 20.34 -13.29 -10.20
C LYS A 237 19.36 -14.24 -10.90
N VAL A 238 19.69 -14.55 -12.15
CA VAL A 238 19.40 -15.80 -12.87
C VAL A 238 17.92 -16.10 -13.16
N LYS A 239 17.51 -15.92 -14.43
CA LYS A 239 16.83 -16.96 -15.21
C LYS A 239 16.93 -16.69 -16.73
N PRO A 240 17.37 -17.66 -17.56
CA PRO A 240 17.36 -17.55 -19.01
C PRO A 240 15.92 -17.64 -19.56
N ALA A 241 15.67 -16.99 -20.72
CA ALA A 241 14.36 -16.80 -21.35
C ALA A 241 13.34 -16.05 -20.47
N SER A 242 13.72 -14.85 -20.00
CA SER A 242 12.80 -13.98 -19.29
C SER A 242 11.63 -13.60 -20.20
N VAL A 243 10.40 -13.61 -19.67
CA VAL A 243 9.19 -13.15 -20.36
C VAL A 243 9.36 -11.78 -21.02
N HIS A 244 10.24 -10.94 -20.47
CA HIS A 244 10.62 -9.67 -21.07
C HIS A 244 11.28 -9.84 -22.44
N HIS A 245 12.19 -10.80 -22.61
CA HIS A 245 12.84 -11.06 -23.90
C HIS A 245 11.83 -11.45 -24.99
N ASP A 246 10.90 -12.36 -24.65
CA ASP A 246 9.84 -12.80 -25.56
C ASP A 246 8.95 -11.62 -25.99
N LEU A 247 8.63 -10.71 -25.06
CA LEU A 247 7.85 -9.50 -25.34
C LEU A 247 8.61 -8.47 -26.17
N LEU A 248 9.91 -8.28 -25.89
CA LEU A 248 10.77 -7.41 -26.70
C LEU A 248 10.88 -7.91 -28.14
N ALA A 249 11.04 -9.24 -28.33
CA ALA A 249 11.09 -9.86 -29.66
C ALA A 249 9.79 -9.70 -30.45
N GLN A 250 8.65 -9.58 -29.75
CA GLN A 250 7.34 -9.27 -30.36
C GLN A 250 7.15 -7.78 -30.67
N GLY A 251 8.09 -6.90 -30.27
CA GLY A 251 8.05 -5.46 -30.55
C GLY A 251 7.70 -4.56 -29.35
N ALA A 252 7.68 -5.09 -28.12
CA ALA A 252 7.49 -4.26 -26.94
C ALA A 252 8.73 -3.37 -26.72
N VAL A 253 8.52 -2.18 -26.17
CA VAL A 253 9.61 -1.26 -25.84
C VAL A 253 10.10 -1.55 -24.42
N GLY A 254 11.36 -1.96 -24.30
CA GLY A 254 12.01 -2.14 -23.00
C GLY A 254 12.17 -0.81 -22.30
N TRP A 255 11.78 -0.75 -21.02
CA TRP A 255 11.95 0.44 -20.20
C TRP A 255 12.81 0.12 -18.98
N HIS A 256 14.01 0.70 -18.94
CA HIS A 256 14.92 0.56 -17.81
C HIS A 256 14.90 1.85 -16.99
N LEU A 257 14.66 1.73 -15.68
CA LEU A 257 14.82 2.84 -14.77
C LEU A 257 16.26 2.84 -14.26
N ARG A 258 17.08 3.79 -14.73
CA ARG A 258 18.46 3.93 -14.25
C ARG A 258 18.43 4.55 -12.85
N ARG A 259 18.84 3.77 -11.86
CA ARG A 259 19.15 4.27 -10.52
C ARG A 259 20.56 4.84 -10.55
N ASP A 260 20.74 6.05 -10.03
CA ASP A 260 22.08 6.54 -9.74
C ASP A 260 22.46 6.02 -8.35
N PRO A 261 23.43 5.09 -8.22
CA PRO A 261 23.85 4.56 -6.92
C PRO A 261 24.36 5.66 -5.98
N ALA A 262 24.79 6.83 -6.48
CA ALA A 262 25.19 7.97 -5.67
C ALA A 262 24.00 8.75 -5.05
N THR A 263 22.76 8.46 -5.47
CA THR A 263 21.54 9.12 -4.95
C THR A 263 20.78 8.29 -3.91
N VAL A 264 21.39 7.22 -3.37
CA VAL A 264 20.97 6.75 -2.05
C VAL A 264 21.46 7.79 -1.05
N THR A 265 20.71 8.88 -0.96
CA THR A 265 20.90 9.83 0.12
C THR A 265 20.80 9.01 1.41
N PRO A 266 21.84 8.98 2.28
CA PRO A 266 21.66 8.46 3.64
C PRO A 266 20.42 9.16 4.21
N ILE A 267 19.62 8.47 5.03
CA ILE A 267 18.40 9.01 5.63
C ILE A 267 18.67 10.46 6.07
N VAL A 268 18.30 11.42 5.23
CA VAL A 268 18.49 12.82 5.55
C VAL A 268 17.32 13.06 6.46
N VAL A 269 17.62 13.17 7.75
CA VAL A 269 16.69 13.66 8.75
C VAL A 269 16.43 15.13 8.38
N ALA A 270 15.57 15.34 7.38
CA ALA A 270 15.47 16.59 6.63
C ALA A 270 14.74 17.71 7.36
N ASP A 271 14.38 17.48 8.62
CA ASP A 271 13.86 18.52 9.50
C ASP A 271 14.82 18.62 10.68
N LYS A 272 15.68 19.64 10.64
CA LYS A 272 16.43 20.05 11.82
C LYS A 272 15.40 20.40 12.89
N TRP A 273 15.44 19.66 14.01
CA TRP A 273 14.79 20.09 15.24
C TRP A 273 15.23 21.53 15.56
N PRO A 274 14.38 22.41 16.12
CA PRO A 274 14.78 23.77 16.47
C PRO A 274 16.13 23.74 17.20
N SER A 275 17.06 24.53 16.66
CA SER A 275 18.51 24.51 16.87
C SER A 275 18.97 24.96 18.27
N GLN A 276 18.24 24.60 19.31
CA GLN A 276 18.47 24.99 20.69
C GLN A 276 18.61 23.80 21.66
N ILE A 277 18.59 22.55 21.17
CA ILE A 277 18.90 21.40 22.02
C ILE A 277 20.42 21.26 22.11
N GLU A 278 20.97 21.38 23.32
CA GLU A 278 22.33 20.92 23.61
C GLU A 278 22.42 19.45 23.19
N THR A 279 23.37 19.12 22.32
CA THR A 279 23.51 17.76 21.81
C THR A 279 23.70 16.79 22.96
N PRO A 280 22.80 15.82 23.15
CA PRO A 280 22.87 14.91 24.29
C PRO A 280 24.13 14.04 24.20
N PRO A 281 24.67 13.58 25.34
CA PRO A 281 25.90 12.80 25.36
C PRO A 281 25.71 11.44 24.66
N VAL A 282 26.78 10.98 24.03
CA VAL A 282 26.89 9.63 23.45
C VAL A 282 27.77 8.80 24.39
N LEU A 283 27.22 7.72 24.93
CA LEU A 283 27.82 6.79 25.88
C LEU A 283 28.18 5.49 25.17
N SER A 284 29.29 4.85 25.54
CA SER A 284 29.59 3.47 25.13
C SER A 284 29.11 2.49 26.21
N VAL A 285 28.72 1.28 25.82
CA VAL A 285 28.43 0.18 26.76
C VAL A 285 29.57 -0.03 27.76
N LYS A 286 30.82 0.11 27.33
CA LYS A 286 32.00 -0.06 28.20
C LYS A 286 32.02 0.91 29.38
N ASP A 287 31.39 2.07 29.24
CA ASP A 287 31.36 3.11 30.27
C ASP A 287 30.27 2.87 31.32
N VAL A 288 29.29 2.00 31.04
CA VAL A 288 28.08 1.84 31.86
C VAL A 288 27.78 0.39 32.27
N GLN A 289 28.45 -0.61 31.68
CA GLN A 289 28.16 -2.04 31.92
C GLN A 289 28.50 -2.51 33.33
N ASP A 290 29.42 -1.82 34.02
CA ASP A 290 29.86 -2.18 35.37
C ASP A 290 28.95 -1.60 36.46
N GLU A 291 28.04 -0.70 36.09
CA GLU A 291 27.04 -0.09 36.97
C GLU A 291 25.72 -0.89 36.96
N PRO A 292 24.92 -0.86 38.05
CA PRO A 292 23.63 -1.54 38.07
C PRO A 292 22.69 -0.96 37.01
N TRP A 293 22.12 -1.83 36.16
CA TRP A 293 21.18 -1.41 35.13
C TRP A 293 19.81 -1.03 35.73
N GLU A 294 19.56 0.27 35.87
CA GLU A 294 18.33 0.81 36.49
C GLU A 294 17.19 1.10 35.50
N PHE A 295 17.34 0.74 34.22
CA PHE A 295 16.37 1.06 33.18
C PHE A 295 15.64 -0.19 32.69
N LEU A 296 14.49 0.03 32.07
CA LEU A 296 13.74 -0.99 31.34
C LEU A 296 13.74 -0.63 29.86
N GLY A 297 14.20 -1.55 29.02
CA GLY A 297 14.36 -1.32 27.59
C GLY A 297 13.13 -1.70 26.78
N HIS A 298 12.74 -0.83 25.84
CA HIS A 298 11.82 -1.14 24.77
C HIS A 298 12.63 -1.21 23.47
N TRP A 299 12.91 -2.43 23.00
CA TRP A 299 13.54 -2.59 21.69
C TRP A 299 12.50 -2.36 20.59
N THR A 300 12.92 -1.63 19.57
CA THR A 300 12.11 -1.35 18.40
C THR A 300 12.25 -2.47 17.38
N ARG A 301 11.29 -2.56 16.47
CA ARG A 301 11.27 -3.57 15.40
C ARG A 301 10.91 -2.90 14.08
N ALA A 302 11.34 -3.49 12.97
CA ALA A 302 10.84 -3.10 11.66
C ALA A 302 9.31 -3.34 11.60
N ASN A 303 8.57 -2.40 11.03
CA ASN A 303 7.12 -2.53 10.85
C ASN A 303 6.80 -2.63 9.35
N PRO A 304 6.72 -3.85 8.76
CA PRO A 304 6.45 -4.01 7.33
C PRO A 304 5.00 -3.65 6.93
N GLN A 305 4.12 -3.38 7.91
CA GLN A 305 2.72 -3.06 7.68
C GLN A 305 2.45 -1.55 7.80
N ALA A 306 1.19 -1.14 7.60
CA ALA A 306 0.79 0.23 7.88
C ALA A 306 1.08 0.54 9.36
N TRP A 307 1.46 1.79 9.65
CA TRP A 307 1.44 2.24 11.05
C TRP A 307 0.00 2.14 11.58
N PRO A 308 -0.21 1.85 12.88
CA PRO A 308 -1.56 1.69 13.43
C PRO A 308 -2.47 2.90 13.18
N ASP A 309 -1.88 4.09 13.07
CA ASP A 309 -2.54 5.37 12.83
C ASP A 309 -2.46 5.86 11.38
N GLN A 310 -1.87 5.08 10.47
CA GLN A 310 -1.69 5.46 9.07
C GLN A 310 -2.86 4.97 8.21
N THR A 311 -3.49 5.89 7.50
CA THR A 311 -4.50 5.59 6.49
C THR A 311 -3.88 4.88 5.28
N GLU A 312 -4.70 4.16 4.51
CA GLU A 312 -4.20 3.52 3.28
C GLU A 312 -3.65 4.52 2.27
N GLN A 313 -4.25 5.73 2.18
CA GLN A 313 -3.77 6.77 1.26
C GLN A 313 -2.39 7.29 1.66
N GLU A 314 -2.19 7.65 2.93
CA GLU A 314 -0.88 8.07 3.44
C GLU A 314 0.18 6.98 3.24
N ARG A 315 -0.22 5.71 3.37
CA ARG A 315 0.68 4.58 3.10
C ARG A 315 1.10 4.51 1.63
N ILE A 316 0.17 4.76 0.71
CA ILE A 316 0.47 4.78 -0.73
C ILE A 316 1.33 5.99 -1.07
N ASP A 317 1.06 7.15 -0.46
CA ASP A 317 1.87 8.36 -0.63
C ASP A 317 3.32 8.11 -0.21
N GLU A 318 3.51 7.50 0.96
CA GLU A 318 4.84 7.12 1.44
C GLU A 318 5.53 6.18 0.42
N LEU A 319 4.83 5.17 -0.10
CA LEU A 319 5.40 4.26 -1.10
C LEU A 319 5.73 4.93 -2.44
N LEU A 320 4.94 5.92 -2.87
CA LEU A 320 5.15 6.65 -4.12
C LEU A 320 6.23 7.73 -4.00
N LEU A 321 6.23 8.48 -2.90
CA LEU A 321 7.06 9.67 -2.70
C LEU A 321 8.37 9.33 -2.02
N SER A 322 8.41 8.33 -1.14
CA SER A 322 9.62 7.99 -0.41
C SER A 322 10.70 7.50 -1.37
N GLN A 323 11.86 8.16 -1.32
CA GLN A 323 13.11 7.63 -1.85
C GLN A 323 13.78 6.70 -0.83
N ASP A 324 13.30 6.69 0.42
CA ASP A 324 13.88 5.91 1.50
C ASP A 324 13.47 4.45 1.38
N ARG A 325 14.47 3.61 1.04
CA ARG A 325 14.36 2.16 0.99
C ARG A 325 14.01 1.53 2.35
N ASN A 326 14.17 2.32 3.42
CA ASN A 326 14.20 1.88 4.81
C ASN A 326 13.17 2.60 5.70
N GLY A 327 12.15 3.28 5.15
CA GLY A 327 11.13 4.00 5.94
C GLY A 327 10.35 3.12 6.95
N ARG A 328 10.53 1.80 6.88
CA ARG A 328 9.97 0.78 7.79
C ARG A 328 11.02 -0.13 8.42
N SER A 329 12.30 0.25 8.32
CA SER A 329 13.41 -0.38 9.03
C SER A 329 13.28 -0.18 10.54
N VAL A 330 14.10 -0.91 11.30
CA VAL A 330 14.17 -0.73 12.75
C VAL A 330 14.56 0.71 13.12
N LEU A 331 15.54 1.28 12.40
CA LEU A 331 15.95 2.68 12.57
C LEU A 331 14.80 3.66 12.28
N ALA A 332 14.03 3.45 11.22
CA ALA A 332 12.90 4.32 10.91
C ALA A 332 11.78 4.25 11.97
N THR A 333 11.53 3.07 12.55
CA THR A 333 10.64 2.93 13.72
C THR A 333 11.14 3.76 14.90
N LEU A 334 12.43 3.69 15.21
CA LEU A 334 13.04 4.48 16.28
C LEU A 334 12.93 5.99 16.00
N ILE A 335 13.24 6.44 14.79
CA ILE A 335 13.07 7.84 14.36
C ILE A 335 11.62 8.30 14.55
N ARG A 336 10.64 7.46 14.17
CA ARG A 336 9.21 7.76 14.36
C ARG A 336 8.85 7.92 15.83
N ILE A 337 9.33 7.03 16.70
CA ILE A 337 9.11 7.10 18.15
C ILE A 337 9.71 8.38 18.72
N LEU A 338 10.96 8.72 18.34
CA LEU A 338 11.64 9.91 18.83
C LEU A 338 10.95 11.20 18.38
N ARG A 339 10.52 11.28 17.11
CA ARG A 339 9.83 12.46 16.57
C ARG A 339 8.44 12.66 17.16
N ARG A 340 7.71 11.57 17.40
CA ARG A 340 6.36 11.63 18.00
C ARG A 340 6.40 11.72 19.51
N GLU A 341 7.54 11.38 20.11
CA GLU A 341 7.72 11.18 21.54
C GLU A 341 6.61 10.28 22.12
N LEU A 342 6.32 9.16 21.45
CA LEU A 342 5.22 8.26 21.80
C LEU A 342 5.60 6.79 21.56
N LEU A 343 5.47 5.96 22.59
CA LEU A 343 5.39 4.49 22.42
C LEU A 343 3.93 4.09 22.38
N GLN A 344 3.48 3.58 21.24
CA GLN A 344 2.10 3.18 21.04
C GLN A 344 1.87 1.74 21.53
N ALA A 345 0.83 1.55 22.32
CA ALA A 345 0.40 0.26 22.83
C ALA A 345 -0.22 -0.60 21.72
N SER A 346 -0.01 -1.92 21.82
CA SER A 346 -0.51 -2.87 20.84
C SER A 346 -0.96 -4.17 21.53
N SER A 347 -2.06 -4.77 21.05
CA SER A 347 -2.60 -6.05 21.53
C SER A 347 -2.20 -7.26 20.67
N ARG A 348 -1.40 -7.07 19.60
CA ARG A 348 -1.12 -8.09 18.56
C ARG A 348 -0.53 -9.41 19.07
N THR A 349 0.10 -9.43 20.24
CA THR A 349 0.69 -10.64 20.85
C THR A 349 0.21 -10.83 22.29
N ILE A 350 -0.88 -10.16 22.68
CA ILE A 350 -1.44 -10.22 24.02
C ILE A 350 -2.74 -11.00 23.96
N ARG A 351 -2.98 -11.84 24.96
CA ARG A 351 -4.21 -12.62 25.06
C ARG A 351 -5.43 -11.74 25.35
N SER A 352 -5.24 -10.65 26.11
CA SER A 352 -6.25 -9.62 26.34
C SER A 352 -6.36 -8.64 25.17
N GLU A 353 -7.55 -8.11 24.92
CA GLU A 353 -7.79 -7.10 23.88
C GLU A 353 -7.14 -5.74 24.17
N SER A 354 -6.75 -5.50 25.43
CA SER A 354 -6.06 -4.29 25.86
C SER A 354 -4.66 -4.20 25.25
N GLY A 355 -4.38 -3.08 24.57
CA GLY A 355 -3.04 -2.79 24.06
C GLY A 355 -2.05 -2.56 25.19
N VAL A 356 -0.81 -3.01 25.02
CA VAL A 356 0.27 -2.76 25.98
C VAL A 356 1.53 -2.23 25.30
N VAL A 357 2.36 -1.52 26.06
CA VAL A 357 3.77 -1.27 25.74
C VAL A 357 4.64 -2.20 26.58
N CYS A 358 5.42 -3.04 25.91
CA CYS A 358 6.31 -4.01 26.54
C CYS A 358 7.71 -3.41 26.78
N PHE A 359 8.34 -3.78 27.88
CA PHE A 359 9.73 -3.49 28.21
C PHE A 359 10.43 -4.74 28.72
N THR A 360 11.75 -4.74 28.75
CA THR A 360 12.58 -5.80 29.35
C THR A 360 13.53 -5.24 30.40
N GLU A 361 13.78 -6.00 31.46
CA GLU A 361 14.89 -5.78 32.39
C GLU A 361 16.25 -6.25 31.84
N VAL A 362 16.28 -6.97 30.72
CA VAL A 362 17.52 -7.45 30.11
C VAL A 362 18.35 -6.24 29.66
N PRO A 363 19.60 -6.09 30.15
CA PRO A 363 20.45 -4.98 29.77
C PRO A 363 20.73 -4.92 28.25
N PRO A 364 20.85 -3.72 27.66
CA PRO A 364 21.02 -3.54 26.21
C PRO A 364 22.24 -4.25 25.60
N TRP A 365 23.33 -4.36 26.36
CA TRP A 365 24.54 -5.07 25.92
C TRP A 365 24.35 -6.58 25.75
N GLU A 366 23.30 -7.16 26.32
CA GLU A 366 22.96 -8.58 26.08
C GLU A 366 22.07 -8.77 24.84
N TRP A 367 21.51 -7.70 24.26
CA TRP A 367 20.55 -7.82 23.15
C TRP A 367 21.15 -8.44 21.89
N PRO A 368 22.37 -8.05 21.42
CA PRO A 368 22.96 -8.65 20.23
C PRO A 368 23.10 -10.18 20.34
N GLY A 369 23.47 -10.69 21.52
CA GLY A 369 23.59 -12.13 21.78
C GLY A 369 22.25 -12.87 21.87
N ARG A 370 21.14 -12.15 22.06
CA ARG A 370 19.77 -12.69 22.14
C ARG A 370 18.99 -12.51 20.83
N ARG A 371 19.56 -11.79 19.86
CA ARG A 371 18.92 -11.42 18.60
C ARG A 371 18.57 -12.66 17.77
N THR A 372 17.27 -12.94 17.69
CA THR A 372 16.77 -14.19 17.07
C THR A 372 15.67 -13.87 16.08
N PHE A 373 15.74 -14.46 14.89
CA PHE A 373 14.66 -14.38 13.91
C PHE A 373 13.54 -15.34 14.29
N ARG A 374 12.29 -14.85 14.33
CA ARG A 374 11.08 -15.64 14.58
C ARG A 374 10.36 -15.88 13.25
N PRO A 375 10.47 -17.07 12.63
CA PRO A 375 9.87 -17.32 11.32
C PRO A 375 8.34 -17.13 11.31
N HIS A 376 7.66 -17.62 12.35
CA HIS A 376 6.20 -17.55 12.46
C HIS A 376 5.66 -16.11 12.57
N LEU A 377 6.49 -15.16 13.05
CA LEU A 377 6.16 -13.72 13.10
C LEU A 377 6.83 -12.92 11.98
N SER A 378 7.70 -13.55 11.18
CA SER A 378 8.52 -12.89 10.15
C SER A 378 9.24 -11.63 10.67
N ARG A 379 9.79 -11.69 11.89
CA ARG A 379 10.46 -10.56 12.56
C ARG A 379 11.66 -10.99 13.37
N TRP A 380 12.55 -10.04 13.70
CA TRP A 380 13.63 -10.23 14.66
C TRP A 380 13.21 -9.74 16.06
N ASP A 381 13.57 -10.50 17.08
CA ASP A 381 13.53 -10.07 18.48
C ASP A 381 14.91 -9.58 18.93
N PHE A 382 14.96 -8.73 19.96
CA PHE A 382 16.19 -8.10 20.45
C PHE A 382 17.00 -7.38 19.36
N GLU A 383 16.32 -6.61 18.51
CA GLU A 383 17.01 -5.72 17.58
C GLU A 383 17.82 -4.65 18.37
N PRO A 384 19.02 -4.26 17.90
CA PRO A 384 19.94 -3.38 18.63
C PRO A 384 19.53 -1.89 18.57
N TYR A 385 18.24 -1.61 18.65
CA TYR A 385 17.65 -0.28 18.56
C TYR A 385 16.52 -0.18 19.58
N GLY A 386 16.48 0.88 20.38
CA GLY A 386 15.43 1.00 21.39
C GLY A 386 15.44 2.31 22.15
N ILE A 387 14.53 2.40 23.11
CA ILE A 387 14.57 3.40 24.18
C ILE A 387 14.48 2.67 25.51
N ALA A 388 15.35 2.99 26.45
CA ALA A 388 15.26 2.49 27.81
C ALA A 388 14.85 3.61 28.75
N ILE A 389 13.88 3.34 29.63
CA ILE A 389 13.30 4.30 30.56
C ILE A 389 13.60 3.83 31.98
N ARG A 390 13.96 4.75 32.89
CA ARG A 390 14.24 4.41 34.29
C ARG A 390 13.12 3.55 34.87
N LYS A 391 13.47 2.44 35.51
CA LYS A 391 12.53 1.46 36.07
C LYS A 391 11.55 2.10 37.04
N GLN A 392 12.01 3.05 37.87
CA GLN A 392 11.15 3.81 38.77
C GLN A 392 10.10 4.62 38.00
N ARG A 393 10.47 5.23 36.87
CA ARG A 393 9.55 6.00 36.04
C ARG A 393 8.52 5.10 35.35
N VAL A 394 8.94 3.95 34.84
CA VAL A 394 8.01 2.93 34.31
C VAL A 394 6.99 2.48 35.37
N LYS A 395 7.42 2.25 36.61
CA LYS A 395 6.49 1.92 37.73
C LYS A 395 5.46 3.02 38.00
N GLN A 396 5.88 4.29 37.97
CA GLN A 396 5.00 5.46 38.15
C GLN A 396 3.98 5.58 37.02
N LEU A 397 4.35 5.21 35.81
CA LEU A 397 3.48 5.16 34.63
C LEU A 397 2.56 3.92 34.60
N GLY A 398 2.44 3.18 35.72
CA GLY A 398 1.59 2.00 35.81
C GLY A 398 2.25 0.70 35.33
N GLY A 399 3.54 0.73 34.98
CA GLY A 399 4.27 -0.45 34.52
C GLY A 399 4.41 -1.51 35.61
N ARG A 400 4.16 -2.77 35.24
CA ARG A 400 4.25 -3.93 36.14
C ARG A 400 4.97 -5.10 35.46
N PRO A 401 5.64 -5.97 36.23
CA PRO A 401 6.23 -7.18 35.69
C PRO A 401 5.13 -8.14 35.21
N VAL A 402 5.47 -8.88 34.16
CA VAL A 402 4.66 -9.95 33.60
C VAL A 402 4.47 -11.09 34.59
N ILE A 403 3.28 -11.69 34.57
CA ILE A 403 2.91 -12.88 35.32
C ILE A 403 3.00 -14.06 34.37
N TYR A 404 4.03 -14.87 34.55
CA TYR A 404 4.21 -16.11 33.80
C TYR A 404 3.37 -17.23 34.41
N GLY A 405 2.62 -17.96 33.59
CA GLY A 405 1.79 -19.05 34.10
C GLY A 405 1.13 -19.91 33.01
N ASP A 406 0.24 -20.79 33.44
CA ASP A 406 -0.56 -21.67 32.62
C ASP A 406 -2.03 -21.20 32.54
N GLU A 407 -2.90 -22.04 31.98
CA GLU A 407 -4.33 -21.73 31.85
C GLU A 407 -5.03 -21.59 33.20
N ALA A 408 -4.64 -22.38 34.21
CA ALA A 408 -5.19 -22.27 35.56
C ALA A 408 -4.81 -20.92 36.19
N LYS A 409 -3.58 -20.45 35.94
CA LYS A 409 -3.15 -19.12 36.36
C LYS A 409 -3.95 -18.03 35.65
N TRP A 410 -4.18 -18.14 34.34
CA TRP A 410 -4.99 -17.18 33.60
C TRP A 410 -6.42 -17.03 34.17
N GLN A 411 -7.09 -18.15 34.46
CA GLN A 411 -8.47 -18.15 34.96
C GLN A 411 -8.61 -17.56 36.36
N THR A 412 -7.53 -17.50 37.13
CA THR A 412 -7.50 -16.97 38.50
C THR A 412 -6.99 -15.54 38.57
N LEU A 413 -6.59 -14.94 37.44
CA LEU A 413 -6.17 -13.55 37.40
C LEU A 413 -7.37 -12.60 37.38
N GLU A 414 -7.28 -11.56 38.21
CA GLU A 414 -8.20 -10.44 38.15
C GLU A 414 -8.13 -9.76 36.77
N PRO A 415 -9.26 -9.23 36.25
CA PRO A 415 -9.30 -8.58 34.94
C PRO A 415 -8.26 -7.46 34.77
N GLU A 416 -7.95 -6.74 35.85
CA GLU A 416 -6.95 -5.67 35.87
C GLU A 416 -5.52 -6.19 35.63
N ASP A 417 -5.25 -7.47 35.89
CA ASP A 417 -3.93 -8.08 35.72
C ASP A 417 -3.81 -8.90 34.42
N HIS A 418 -4.89 -9.02 33.63
CA HIS A 418 -4.88 -9.80 32.38
C HIS A 418 -3.82 -9.33 31.39
N PHE A 419 -3.55 -8.02 31.33
CA PHE A 419 -2.53 -7.46 30.45
C PHE A 419 -1.11 -7.95 30.80
N ARG A 420 -0.89 -8.38 32.05
CA ARG A 420 0.39 -8.87 32.57
C ARG A 420 0.62 -10.34 32.26
N PHE A 421 -0.38 -11.10 31.84
CA PHE A 421 -0.22 -12.54 31.66
C PHE A 421 0.64 -12.90 30.44
N GLN A 422 1.56 -13.84 30.61
CA GLN A 422 2.32 -14.50 29.55
C GLN A 422 2.36 -16.00 29.82
N LYS A 423 2.21 -16.82 28.79
CA LYS A 423 2.34 -18.28 28.96
C LYS A 423 3.79 -18.63 29.30
N LEU A 424 4.00 -19.45 30.33
CA LEU A 424 5.34 -19.80 30.83
C LEU A 424 6.19 -20.53 29.78
N VAL A 425 5.62 -21.57 29.18
CA VAL A 425 6.23 -22.35 28.10
C VAL A 425 5.28 -22.36 26.91
N ASP A 426 5.80 -22.11 25.72
CA ASP A 426 5.03 -22.34 24.50
C ASP A 426 4.95 -23.84 24.22
N ASP A 427 3.74 -24.41 24.19
CA ASP A 427 3.50 -25.84 23.94
C ASP A 427 4.02 -26.28 22.55
N THR A 428 4.23 -25.31 21.65
CA THR A 428 4.61 -25.57 20.25
C THR A 428 6.13 -25.66 20.06
N ASP A 429 6.90 -24.82 20.78
CA ASP A 429 8.35 -24.66 20.56
C ASP A 429 9.20 -24.86 21.84
N GLY A 430 8.59 -25.07 23.00
CA GLY A 430 9.29 -25.31 24.28
C GLY A 430 10.06 -24.09 24.81
N ILE A 431 9.77 -22.89 24.30
CA ILE A 431 10.49 -21.66 24.63
C ILE A 431 10.08 -21.14 26.02
N ASP A 432 11.07 -20.87 26.87
CA ASP A 432 10.90 -20.22 28.17
C ASP A 432 10.98 -18.69 28.03
N TRP A 433 9.81 -18.05 28.15
CA TRP A 433 9.66 -16.60 28.03
C TRP A 433 10.10 -15.82 29.28
N THR A 434 10.42 -16.49 30.39
CA THR A 434 10.90 -15.80 31.62
C THR A 434 12.27 -15.15 31.43
N SER A 435 13.04 -15.64 30.46
CA SER A 435 14.35 -15.11 30.09
C SER A 435 14.30 -13.66 29.58
N GLU A 436 13.14 -13.18 29.13
CA GLU A 436 12.92 -11.81 28.67
C GLU A 436 12.66 -10.82 29.82
N ARG A 437 12.39 -11.30 31.04
CA ARG A 437 12.12 -10.45 32.24
C ARG A 437 11.20 -9.27 31.91
N GLU A 438 10.05 -9.59 31.31
CA GLU A 438 9.18 -8.62 30.65
C GLU A 438 8.37 -7.77 31.65
N TRP A 439 8.19 -6.49 31.30
CA TRP A 439 7.31 -5.53 31.96
C TRP A 439 6.30 -4.96 30.96
N ARG A 440 5.09 -4.61 31.42
CA ARG A 440 4.05 -4.05 30.56
C ARG A 440 3.41 -2.81 31.17
N ILE A 441 3.05 -1.85 30.31
CA ILE A 441 2.17 -0.71 30.62
C ILE A 441 0.90 -0.88 29.77
N PRO A 442 -0.32 -0.80 30.34
CA PRO A 442 -1.58 -1.10 29.63
C PRO A 442 -2.14 0.07 28.79
N HIS A 443 -1.28 1.00 28.36
CA HIS A 443 -1.64 2.15 27.54
C HIS A 443 -0.39 2.71 26.84
N ASP A 444 -0.61 3.66 25.92
CA ASP A 444 0.47 4.39 25.26
C ASP A 444 1.36 5.10 26.30
N VAL A 445 2.66 5.22 26.00
CA VAL A 445 3.62 5.95 26.83
C VAL A 445 4.00 7.24 26.12
N ASP A 446 3.49 8.35 26.65
CA ASP A 446 3.84 9.69 26.20
C ASP A 446 5.24 10.07 26.72
N LEU A 447 6.22 10.04 25.83
CA LEU A 447 7.61 10.33 26.14
C LEU A 447 7.85 11.82 26.42
N ARG A 448 6.93 12.72 26.05
CA ARG A 448 7.00 14.16 26.40
C ARG A 448 6.97 14.38 27.91
N LEU A 449 6.37 13.44 28.65
CA LEU A 449 6.25 13.47 30.11
C LEU A 449 7.49 12.94 30.84
N LEU A 450 8.56 12.60 30.12
CA LEU A 450 9.83 12.17 30.68
C LEU A 450 10.79 13.36 30.81
N ALA A 451 11.56 13.38 31.89
CA ALA A 451 12.71 14.27 32.02
C ALA A 451 13.87 13.77 31.14
N ASP A 452 14.86 14.63 30.90
CA ASP A 452 15.98 14.35 30.00
C ASP A 452 16.95 13.29 30.56
N ASP A 453 16.92 13.03 31.88
CA ASP A 453 17.68 11.98 32.56
C ASP A 453 16.88 10.68 32.78
N ALA A 454 15.60 10.67 32.40
CA ALA A 454 14.69 9.56 32.67
C ALA A 454 14.72 8.47 31.59
N ALA A 455 15.38 8.72 30.46
CA ALA A 455 15.51 7.76 29.37
C ALA A 455 16.87 7.85 28.66
N VAL A 456 17.21 6.78 27.95
CA VAL A 456 18.40 6.65 27.10
C VAL A 456 17.99 5.95 25.81
N VAL A 457 18.47 6.44 24.67
CA VAL A 457 18.22 5.86 23.35
C VAL A 457 19.32 4.85 23.03
N ILE A 458 18.93 3.66 22.58
CA ILE A 458 19.86 2.55 22.31
C ILE A 458 20.05 2.43 20.80
N VAL A 459 21.32 2.39 20.37
CA VAL A 459 21.71 2.33 18.95
C VAL A 459 22.89 1.36 18.75
N PRO A 460 23.03 0.75 17.55
CA PRO A 460 24.07 -0.27 17.35
C PRO A 460 25.48 0.31 17.26
N ASN A 461 25.63 1.51 16.70
CA ASN A 461 26.94 2.10 16.41
C ASN A 461 26.92 3.63 16.44
N GLN A 462 28.13 4.21 16.44
CA GLN A 462 28.32 5.66 16.52
C GLN A 462 27.78 6.43 15.31
N GLU A 463 27.69 5.80 14.13
CA GLU A 463 27.14 6.44 12.94
C GLU A 463 25.66 6.76 13.13
N VAL A 464 24.89 5.77 13.60
CA VAL A 464 23.47 5.97 13.94
C VAL A 464 23.31 6.97 15.09
N ALA A 465 24.16 6.90 16.11
CA ALA A 465 24.13 7.86 17.22
C ALA A 465 24.25 9.31 16.72
N ARG A 466 25.24 9.58 15.86
CA ARG A 466 25.45 10.90 15.25
C ARG A 466 24.24 11.39 14.45
N GLN A 467 23.53 10.50 13.78
CA GLN A 467 22.29 10.85 13.07
C GLN A 467 21.16 11.23 14.03
N LEU A 468 20.98 10.48 15.12
CA LEU A 468 19.84 10.64 16.04
C LEU A 468 20.01 11.72 17.11
N THR A 469 21.25 12.10 17.45
CA THR A 469 21.52 13.22 18.40
C THR A 469 20.88 14.54 17.97
N SER A 470 20.60 14.72 16.67
CA SER A 470 19.94 15.92 16.14
C SER A 470 18.42 15.98 16.38
N ILE A 471 17.79 14.86 16.77
CA ILE A 471 16.33 14.74 16.91
C ILE A 471 15.89 14.08 18.23
N SER A 472 16.83 13.87 19.15
CA SER A 472 16.54 13.33 20.47
C SER A 472 17.11 14.26 21.53
N ARG A 473 16.40 14.38 22.64
CA ARG A 473 16.87 15.08 23.85
C ARG A 473 17.54 14.16 24.87
N TRP A 474 17.44 12.84 24.68
CA TRP A 474 18.01 11.87 25.61
C TRP A 474 19.41 11.44 25.18
N PRO A 475 20.27 11.04 26.14
CA PRO A 475 21.55 10.41 25.86
C PRO A 475 21.42 9.21 24.91
N MET A 476 22.48 8.95 24.15
CA MET A 476 22.59 7.78 23.27
C MET A 476 23.51 6.74 23.93
N LEU A 477 23.06 5.50 24.08
CA LEU A 477 23.88 4.35 24.43
C LEU A 477 24.22 3.56 23.18
N VAL A 478 25.50 3.56 22.81
CA VAL A 478 26.02 2.81 21.68
C VAL A 478 26.41 1.42 22.14
N LEU A 479 25.84 0.40 21.50
CA LEU A 479 26.13 -1.00 21.85
C LEU A 479 27.55 -1.45 21.48
N ASP A 480 28.10 -0.87 20.41
CA ASP A 480 29.39 -1.20 19.79
C ASP A 480 29.48 -2.70 19.39
N GLU A 481 29.59 -2.96 18.08
CA GLU A 481 29.66 -4.33 17.50
C GLU A 481 30.82 -5.19 18.01
#